data_AF-A0A836XHD9-F1
#
_entry.id   AF-A0A836XHD9-F1
#
_cell.length_a   1.000
_cell.length_b   1.000
_cell.length_c   1.000
_cell.angle_alpha   90.00
_cell.angle_beta   90.00
_cell.angle_gamma   90.00
#
_symmetry.space_group_name_H-M   'P 1'
#
loop_
_entity.id
_entity.type
_entity.pdbx_description
1 polymer ?
#
loop_
_entity_poly.entity_id
_entity_poly.type
_entity_poly.pdbx_seq_one_letter_code
_entity_poly.pdbx_strand_id
1 'polypeptide(L)'
;MKVALLLAIAFVGCGGEQVQKPLEPDGEMPAIAADGIVSIINHTDYVLEVAYLNEVDAQAPRIVRTEVPVGARAVVSGEALPAGLEVEFDLVFIPPAGDGVRVHRKARLVIDGDQVLSVRFADETDPFSVEIELDT
;
A
#
# COMPACT_ATOMS: atom_id res chain seq x y z
N MET A 1 -69.18 -16.62 24.45
CA MET A 1 -69.29 -17.32 25.75
C MET A 1 -67.89 -17.81 26.10
N LYS A 2 -67.14 -17.06 26.90
CA LYS A 2 -66.78 -17.31 28.31
C LYS A 2 -66.06 -18.65 28.61
N VAL A 3 -64.73 -18.51 28.79
CA VAL A 3 -63.87 -19.03 29.88
C VAL A 3 -63.65 -20.55 29.99
N ALA A 4 -62.39 -20.97 29.90
CA ALA A 4 -61.68 -21.64 31.01
C ALA A 4 -60.17 -21.73 30.75
N LEU A 5 -59.42 -20.96 31.53
CA LEU A 5 -58.00 -21.12 31.83
C LEU A 5 -57.83 -22.32 32.76
N LEU A 6 -56.87 -23.20 32.50
CA LEU A 6 -56.35 -24.13 33.51
C LEU A 6 -54.82 -24.16 33.41
N LEU A 7 -54.20 -23.73 34.51
CA LEU A 7 -52.78 -23.58 34.74
C LEU A 7 -52.45 -24.44 35.98
N ALA A 8 -51.51 -25.38 35.88
CA ALA A 8 -50.80 -26.02 37.00
C ALA A 8 -49.64 -26.86 36.41
N ILE A 9 -48.37 -26.40 36.40
CA ILE A 9 -47.37 -26.28 37.48
C ILE A 9 -46.50 -27.56 37.65
N ALA A 10 -45.23 -27.37 37.28
CA ALA A 10 -43.94 -27.82 37.85
C ALA A 10 -43.54 -29.31 37.97
N PHE A 11 -42.31 -29.62 37.50
CA PHE A 11 -41.16 -30.23 38.21
C PHE A 11 -40.02 -30.40 37.17
N VAL A 12 -39.05 -29.49 37.05
CA VAL A 12 -37.71 -29.47 37.69
C VAL A 12 -36.85 -30.73 37.48
N GLY A 13 -35.74 -30.55 36.74
CA GLY A 13 -34.53 -31.39 36.72
C GLY A 13 -34.48 -32.41 35.56
N CYS A 14 -33.41 -32.59 34.79
CA CYS A 14 -32.00 -32.30 35.02
C CYS A 14 -31.22 -32.37 33.69
N GLY A 15 -30.21 -31.52 33.53
CA GLY A 15 -28.94 -31.88 32.88
C GLY A 15 -28.94 -32.04 31.36
N GLY A 16 -28.83 -30.92 30.67
CA GLY A 16 -28.39 -30.87 29.28
C GLY A 16 -27.77 -29.52 29.01
N GLU A 17 -26.59 -29.27 29.60
CA GLU A 17 -25.75 -28.12 29.29
C GLU A 17 -25.30 -28.25 27.84
N GLN A 18 -26.12 -27.78 26.91
CA GLN A 18 -25.64 -27.48 25.57
C GLN A 18 -24.80 -26.21 25.71
N VAL A 19 -23.50 -26.44 25.87
CA VAL A 19 -22.46 -25.45 25.63
C VAL A 19 -22.68 -24.96 24.19
N GLN A 20 -23.42 -23.86 24.06
CA GLN A 20 -23.37 -23.02 22.89
C GLN A 20 -21.95 -22.47 22.87
N LYS A 21 -21.07 -23.16 22.15
CA LYS A 21 -19.80 -22.60 21.72
C LYS A 21 -20.17 -21.27 21.05
N PRO A 22 -19.73 -20.11 21.55
CA PRO A 22 -19.84 -18.88 20.79
C PRO A 22 -19.15 -19.15 19.44
N LEU A 23 -19.86 -18.99 18.33
CA LEU A 23 -19.16 -18.78 17.07
C LEU A 23 -18.43 -17.45 17.23
N GLU A 24 -17.16 -17.53 17.60
CA GLU A 24 -16.22 -16.44 17.39
C GLU A 24 -16.30 -16.09 15.90
N PRO A 25 -16.66 -14.85 15.54
CA PRO A 25 -16.50 -14.41 14.17
C PRO A 25 -15.01 -14.13 13.97
N ASP A 26 -14.18 -15.17 13.86
CA ASP A 26 -12.87 -15.07 13.22
C ASP A 26 -13.10 -15.03 11.71
N GLY A 27 -13.83 -13.99 11.28
CA GLY A 27 -13.79 -13.49 9.93
C GLY A 27 -12.96 -12.23 10.01
N GLU A 28 -11.65 -12.37 9.87
CA GLU A 28 -10.79 -11.24 9.53
C GLU A 28 -11.43 -10.61 8.28
N MET A 29 -12.10 -9.46 8.47
CA MET A 29 -12.69 -8.74 7.36
C MET A 29 -11.54 -8.49 6.37
N PRO A 30 -11.68 -8.82 5.08
CA PRO A 30 -10.62 -8.54 4.13
C PRO A 30 -10.28 -7.06 4.23
N ALA A 31 -9.00 -6.74 4.41
CA ALA A 31 -8.52 -5.38 4.46
C ALA A 31 -9.06 -4.66 3.20
N ILE A 32 -9.86 -3.62 3.41
CA ILE A 32 -10.38 -2.83 2.29
C ILE A 32 -9.20 -1.99 1.82
N ALA A 33 -8.75 -2.23 0.58
CA ALA A 33 -7.66 -1.47 0.00
C ALA A 33 -7.96 0.04 0.10
N ALA A 34 -6.97 0.80 0.54
CA ALA A 34 -7.11 2.24 0.79
C ALA A 34 -6.46 3.08 -0.31
N ASP A 35 -7.02 4.26 -0.56
CA ASP A 35 -6.33 5.30 -1.33
C ASP A 35 -5.06 5.71 -0.58
N GLY A 36 -4.02 6.13 -1.30
CA GLY A 36 -2.74 6.42 -0.65
C GLY A 36 -1.78 7.28 -1.45
N ILE A 37 -0.80 7.85 -0.73
CA ILE A 37 0.33 8.55 -1.35
C ILE A 37 1.52 7.59 -1.51
N VAL A 38 2.31 7.82 -2.56
CA VAL A 38 3.59 7.12 -2.74
C VAL A 38 4.72 8.08 -2.44
N SER A 39 5.57 7.71 -1.49
CA SER A 39 6.83 8.39 -1.19
C SER A 39 8.02 7.54 -1.60
N ILE A 40 9.13 8.19 -1.94
CA ILE A 40 10.43 7.53 -2.13
C ILE A 40 11.44 8.10 -1.15
N ILE A 41 12.19 7.24 -0.48
CA ILE A 41 13.41 7.57 0.24
C ILE A 41 14.61 7.21 -0.64
N ASN A 42 15.43 8.19 -0.95
CA ASN A 42 16.62 8.01 -1.77
C ASN A 42 17.86 7.88 -0.87
N HIS A 43 18.37 6.65 -0.70
CA HIS A 43 19.61 6.38 0.02
C HIS A 43 20.85 6.39 -0.87
N THR A 44 20.71 6.74 -2.15
CA THR A 44 21.83 6.76 -3.08
C THR A 44 22.54 8.11 -3.08
N ASP A 45 23.71 8.17 -3.70
CA ASP A 45 24.51 9.39 -3.89
C ASP A 45 24.11 10.20 -5.13
N TYR A 46 23.06 9.79 -5.84
CA TYR A 46 22.51 10.50 -7.00
C TYR A 46 21.19 11.18 -6.67
N VAL A 47 20.91 12.31 -7.30
CA VAL A 47 19.54 12.82 -7.37
C VAL A 47 18.72 11.86 -8.23
N LEU A 48 17.51 11.55 -7.78
CA LEU A 48 16.61 10.66 -8.50
C LEU A 48 15.49 11.49 -9.15
N GLU A 49 15.37 11.44 -10.48
CA GLU A 49 14.13 11.86 -11.14
C GLU A 49 13.17 10.67 -11.15
N VAL A 50 11.95 10.90 -10.66
CA VAL A 50 10.88 9.92 -10.64
C VAL A 50 9.74 10.42 -11.50
N ALA A 51 9.28 9.60 -12.43
CA ALA A 51 8.17 9.92 -13.31
C ALA A 51 7.15 8.79 -13.35
N TYR A 52 5.88 9.11 -13.52
CA TYR A 52 4.87 8.11 -13.88
C TYR A 52 3.76 8.75 -14.71
N LEU A 53 3.01 7.91 -15.42
CA LEU A 53 1.80 8.33 -16.11
C LEU A 53 0.62 8.21 -15.13
N ASN A 54 0.07 9.33 -14.70
CA ASN A 54 -1.16 9.35 -13.91
C ASN A 54 -2.36 9.23 -14.86
N GLU A 55 -3.04 8.10 -14.77
CA GLU A 55 -4.24 7.75 -15.55
C GLU A 55 -5.50 7.68 -14.69
N VAL A 56 -5.50 8.34 -13.51
CA VAL A 56 -6.68 8.40 -12.62
C VAL A 56 -7.88 9.00 -13.37
N ASP A 57 -7.63 10.03 -14.17
CA ASP A 57 -8.57 10.50 -15.20
C ASP A 57 -8.15 9.96 -16.56
N ALA A 58 -8.86 8.93 -17.04
CA ALA A 58 -8.61 8.31 -18.34
C ALA A 58 -8.83 9.26 -19.54
N GLN A 59 -9.56 10.37 -19.37
CA GLN A 59 -9.75 11.38 -20.42
C GLN A 59 -8.66 12.45 -20.42
N ALA A 60 -7.87 12.55 -19.34
CA ALA A 60 -6.82 13.54 -19.18
C ALA A 60 -5.56 12.94 -18.52
N PRO A 61 -4.93 11.93 -19.13
CA PRO A 61 -3.71 11.34 -18.59
C PRO A 61 -2.59 12.38 -18.56
N ARG A 62 -1.78 12.37 -17.50
CA ARG A 62 -0.70 13.34 -17.32
C ARG A 62 0.56 12.70 -16.77
N ILE A 63 1.71 13.20 -17.18
CA ILE A 63 2.99 12.79 -16.61
C ILE A 63 3.22 13.59 -15.33
N VAL A 64 3.41 12.89 -14.21
CA VAL A 64 3.89 13.48 -12.97
C VAL A 64 5.38 13.24 -12.88
N ARG A 65 6.15 14.28 -12.54
CA ARG A 65 7.60 14.21 -12.34
C ARG A 65 7.97 14.82 -10.99
N THR A 66 8.90 14.20 -10.30
CA THR A 66 9.40 14.67 -9.00
C THR A 66 10.87 14.32 -8.88
N GLU A 67 11.68 15.29 -8.43
CA GLU A 67 13.06 15.01 -8.02
C GLU A 67 13.08 14.60 -6.54
N VAL A 68 13.84 13.55 -6.24
CA VAL A 68 14.14 13.10 -4.87
C VAL A 68 15.62 13.37 -4.60
N PRO A 69 15.95 14.39 -3.80
CA PRO A 69 17.33 14.70 -3.46
C PRO A 69 18.04 13.54 -2.77
N VAL A 70 19.37 13.55 -2.84
CA VAL A 70 20.25 12.61 -2.12
C VAL A 70 19.93 12.60 -0.63
N GLY A 71 19.70 11.41 -0.07
CA GLY A 71 19.41 11.21 1.36
C GLY A 71 18.01 11.70 1.80
N ALA A 72 17.14 12.11 0.88
CA ALA A 72 15.85 12.70 1.20
C ALA A 72 14.67 11.75 0.96
N ARG A 73 13.54 12.07 1.60
CA ARG A 73 12.23 11.50 1.29
C ARG A 73 11.39 12.54 0.54
N ALA A 74 10.72 12.12 -0.54
CA ALA A 74 9.77 12.97 -1.27
C ALA A 74 8.50 12.21 -1.66
N VAL A 75 7.37 12.93 -1.73
CA VAL A 75 6.11 12.40 -2.25
C VAL A 75 6.16 12.46 -3.77
N VAL A 76 6.10 11.31 -4.43
CA VAL A 76 6.26 11.18 -5.89
C VAL A 76 4.94 10.94 -6.61
N SER A 77 3.87 10.57 -5.90
CA SER A 77 2.53 10.44 -6.48
C SER A 77 1.91 11.81 -6.83
N GLY A 78 2.35 12.89 -6.17
CA GLY A 78 1.82 14.26 -6.35
C GLY A 78 0.44 14.49 -5.71
N GLU A 79 -0.39 13.45 -5.63
CA GLU A 79 -1.68 13.40 -4.95
C GLU A 79 -1.95 11.99 -4.41
N ALA A 80 -3.07 11.81 -3.70
CA ALA A 80 -3.53 10.49 -3.30
C ALA A 80 -4.02 9.72 -4.54
N LEU A 81 -3.58 8.47 -4.67
CA LEU A 81 -3.95 7.57 -5.75
C LEU A 81 -5.03 6.61 -5.28
N PRO A 82 -5.98 6.22 -6.16
CA PRO A 82 -7.04 5.29 -5.80
C PRO A 82 -6.52 3.90 -5.42
N ALA A 83 -7.17 3.28 -4.43
CA ALA A 83 -6.94 1.90 -4.05
C ALA A 83 -7.03 0.94 -5.26
N GLY A 84 -6.12 -0.04 -5.31
CA GLY A 84 -6.06 -1.04 -6.37
C GLY A 84 -5.50 -0.55 -7.71
N LEU A 85 -5.15 0.73 -7.84
CA LEU A 85 -4.47 1.23 -9.03
C LEU A 85 -3.07 0.61 -9.12
N GLU A 86 -2.75 -0.03 -10.25
CA GLU A 86 -1.38 -0.44 -10.56
C GLU A 86 -0.64 0.74 -11.20
N VAL A 87 0.50 1.11 -10.64
CA VAL A 87 1.31 2.24 -11.09
C VAL A 87 2.72 1.79 -11.37
N GLU A 88 3.27 2.21 -12.51
CA GLU A 88 4.68 2.04 -12.87
C GLU A 88 5.41 3.39 -12.75
N PHE A 89 6.34 3.48 -11.81
CA PHE A 89 7.25 4.60 -11.66
C PHE A 89 8.55 4.33 -12.43
N ASP A 90 8.92 5.26 -13.29
CA ASP A 90 10.24 5.36 -13.91
C ASP A 90 11.19 6.13 -12.99
N LEU A 91 12.29 5.50 -12.64
CA LEU A 91 13.34 6.02 -11.77
C LEU A 91 14.60 6.28 -12.62
N VAL A 92 15.08 7.52 -12.62
CA VAL A 92 16.26 7.93 -13.39
C VAL A 92 17.28 8.58 -12.47
N PHE A 93 18.47 8.00 -12.40
CA PHE A 93 19.58 8.52 -11.62
C PHE A 93 20.25 9.65 -12.42
N ILE A 94 20.25 10.85 -11.86
CA ILE A 94 20.85 12.03 -12.49
C ILE A 94 22.32 12.12 -12.06
N PRO A 95 23.29 11.82 -12.94
CA PRO A 95 24.70 12.01 -12.62
C PRO A 95 25.03 13.50 -12.49
N PRO A 96 26.01 13.87 -11.64
CA PRO A 96 26.59 15.21 -11.65
C PRO A 96 27.04 15.60 -13.07
N ALA A 97 26.87 16.87 -13.45
CA ALA A 97 27.16 17.31 -14.81
C ALA A 97 28.61 17.02 -15.23
N GLY A 98 28.80 16.34 -16.37
CA GLY A 98 30.10 16.28 -17.04
C GLY A 98 30.46 14.96 -17.72
N ASP A 99 29.97 13.83 -17.24
CA ASP A 99 29.97 12.51 -17.89
C ASP A 99 29.47 11.50 -16.86
N GLY A 100 28.55 10.62 -17.25
CA GLY A 100 28.01 9.62 -16.34
C GLY A 100 27.00 8.72 -17.02
N VAL A 101 26.95 7.46 -16.59
CA VAL A 101 25.92 6.52 -17.03
C VAL A 101 24.61 6.92 -16.39
N ARG A 102 23.59 7.19 -17.21
CA ARG A 102 22.21 7.31 -16.72
C ARG A 102 21.65 5.92 -16.46
N VAL A 103 21.36 5.65 -15.19
CA VAL A 103 20.73 4.39 -14.79
C VAL A 103 19.23 4.61 -14.73
N HIS A 104 18.49 3.70 -15.36
CA HIS A 104 17.04 3.70 -15.41
C HIS A 104 16.50 2.44 -14.73
N ARG A 105 15.50 2.59 -13.88
CA ARG A 105 14.79 1.49 -13.21
C ARG A 105 13.28 1.73 -13.25
N LYS A 106 12.52 0.66 -13.04
CA LYS A 106 11.06 0.70 -12.96
C LYS A 106 10.64 0.10 -11.63
N ALA A 107 9.71 0.75 -10.94
CA ALA A 107 9.04 0.23 -9.77
C ALA A 107 7.55 0.10 -10.05
N ARG A 108 7.00 -1.10 -9.91
CA ARG A 108 5.57 -1.36 -10.06
C ARG A 108 4.97 -1.62 -8.69
N LEU A 109 3.84 -0.98 -8.41
CA LEU A 109 3.13 -1.16 -7.15
C LEU A 109 1.63 -1.09 -7.39
N VAL A 110 0.88 -1.78 -6.54
CA VAL A 110 -0.57 -1.66 -6.44
C VAL A 110 -0.86 -0.79 -5.22
N ILE A 111 -1.69 0.23 -5.37
CA ILE A 111 -2.03 1.14 -4.28
C ILE A 111 -2.89 0.42 -3.23
N ASP A 112 -2.37 0.34 -2.01
CA ASP A 112 -3.04 -0.17 -0.83
C ASP A 112 -2.64 0.68 0.39
N GLY A 113 -3.14 1.91 0.42
CA GLY A 113 -2.75 2.94 1.38
C GLY A 113 -1.41 3.59 1.07
N ASP A 114 -0.91 4.35 2.04
CA ASP A 114 0.35 5.08 1.93
C ASP A 114 1.52 4.11 1.83
N GLN A 115 2.35 4.30 0.80
CA GLN A 115 3.50 3.45 0.53
C GLN A 115 4.77 4.26 0.47
N VAL A 116 5.85 3.67 1.00
CA VAL A 116 7.17 4.25 1.00
C VAL A 116 8.10 3.27 0.32
N LEU A 117 8.76 3.67 -0.76
CA LEU A 117 9.80 2.87 -1.39
C LEU A 117 11.17 3.37 -0.95
N SER A 118 12.02 2.45 -0.50
CA SER A 118 13.43 2.70 -0.24
C SER A 118 14.23 2.36 -1.49
N VAL A 119 15.05 3.31 -1.96
CA VAL A 119 15.95 3.12 -3.11
C VAL A 119 17.39 3.20 -2.63
N ARG A 120 18.15 2.12 -2.83
CA ARG A 120 19.56 2.00 -2.40
C ARG A 120 20.39 1.24 -3.44
N PHE A 121 21.71 1.30 -3.31
CA PHE A 121 22.61 0.40 -4.03
C PHE A 121 22.93 -0.82 -3.15
N ALA A 122 22.89 -2.02 -3.73
CA ALA A 122 23.40 -3.24 -3.08
C ALA A 122 24.93 -3.19 -2.96
N ASP A 123 25.58 -2.56 -3.94
CA ASP A 123 27.02 -2.28 -3.99
C ASP A 123 27.22 -0.80 -4.37
N GLU A 124 27.65 0.02 -3.42
CA GLU A 124 27.88 1.47 -3.60
C GLU A 124 28.90 1.79 -4.70
N THR A 125 29.71 0.83 -5.13
CA THR A 125 30.68 1.00 -6.21
C THR A 125 30.14 0.66 -7.60
N ASP A 126 28.98 0.00 -7.66
CA ASP A 126 28.30 -0.38 -8.90
C ASP A 126 26.99 0.43 -9.06
N PRO A 127 26.93 1.42 -9.97
CA PRO A 127 25.73 2.23 -10.19
C PRO A 127 24.55 1.41 -10.75
N PHE A 128 24.77 0.18 -11.22
CA PHE A 128 23.71 -0.69 -11.70
C PHE A 128 23.08 -1.54 -10.59
N SER A 129 23.66 -1.59 -9.40
CA SER A 129 23.24 -2.44 -8.28
C SER A 129 22.01 -1.92 -7.52
N VAL A 130 21.10 -1.22 -8.20
CA VAL A 130 19.93 -0.60 -7.57
C VAL A 130 18.96 -1.65 -7.01
N GLU A 131 18.64 -1.51 -5.73
CA GLU A 131 17.56 -2.20 -5.03
C GLU A 131 16.43 -1.21 -4.72
N ILE A 132 15.19 -1.67 -4.91
CA ILE A 132 13.97 -0.92 -4.61
C ILE A 132 13.09 -1.82 -3.76
N GLU A 133 12.81 -1.39 -2.54
CA GLU A 133 12.07 -2.18 -1.56
C GLU A 133 10.93 -1.35 -0.95
N LEU A 134 9.84 -2.01 -0.56
CA LEU A 134 8.81 -1.37 0.24
C LEU A 134 9.32 -1.23 1.68
N ASP A 135 9.34 0.00 2.19
CA ASP A 135 9.71 0.32 3.56
C ASP A 135 8.48 0.13 4.46
N THR A 136 8.50 -0.93 5.27
CA THR A 136 7.40 -1.38 6.15
C THR A 136 7.50 -0.82 7.56
#